data_AF-A0A4Q2WUC0-F1
#
_entry.id   AF-A0A4Q2WUC0-F1
#
_cell.length_a   1.000
_cell.length_b   1.000
_cell.length_c   1.000
_cell.angle_alpha   90.00
_cell.angle_beta   90.00
_cell.angle_gamma   90.00
#
_symmetry.space_group_name_H-M   'P 1'
#
loop_
_entity.id
_entity.type
_entity.pdbx_description
1 polymer ?
#
loop_
_entity_poly.entity_id
_entity_poly.type
_entity_poly.pdbx_seq_one_letter_code
_entity_poly.pdbx_strand_id
1 'polypeptide(L)'
;MADPRSPDCNWTARTIERMNARLGVQPDDDVGIEDWPAAMSDPALVGAALDAYDSDATGHDGRALLVEWLLNTFEFCSIEREGNSDWRRTLDRIERDFDEHAATVRRWAEPDDGIPWLVSEAMTAVLARRVARQRGA
;
A
#
# COMPACT_ATOMS: atom_id res chain seq x y z
N MET A 1 5.73 -20.97 6.53
CA MET A 1 6.05 -20.05 7.63
C MET A 1 6.92 -18.97 7.04
N ALA A 2 6.33 -17.81 6.74
CA ALA A 2 7.12 -16.64 6.37
C ALA A 2 7.95 -16.19 7.58
N ASP A 3 9.18 -15.78 7.33
CA ASP A 3 10.15 -15.33 8.34
C ASP A 3 9.71 -13.96 8.86
N PRO A 4 9.47 -13.76 10.17
CA PRO A 4 9.06 -12.48 10.75
C PRO A 4 10.11 -11.36 10.64
N ARG A 5 11.15 -11.55 9.82
CA ARG A 5 12.21 -10.59 9.48
C ARG A 5 12.36 -10.39 7.98
N SER A 6 11.34 -10.66 7.15
CA SER A 6 11.39 -10.13 5.78
C SER A 6 11.49 -8.60 5.91
N PRO A 7 12.54 -7.95 5.37
CA PRO A 7 12.76 -6.50 5.48
C PRO A 7 11.68 -5.65 4.80
N ASP A 8 10.59 -6.28 4.35
CA ASP A 8 9.55 -5.74 3.49
C ASP A 8 8.25 -5.41 4.26
N CYS A 9 8.15 -5.83 5.53
CA CYS A 9 6.97 -5.62 6.36
C CYS A 9 7.23 -4.50 7.38
N ASN A 10 6.76 -3.28 7.07
CA ASN A 10 6.92 -2.08 7.92
C ASN A 10 5.81 -1.92 8.98
N TRP A 11 5.02 -2.98 9.22
CA TRP A 11 3.91 -2.99 10.18
C TRP A 11 3.97 -4.21 11.10
N THR A 12 3.20 -4.15 12.19
CA THR A 12 3.15 -5.21 13.21
C THR A 12 1.70 -5.65 13.43
N ALA A 13 1.49 -6.74 14.19
CA ALA A 13 0.16 -7.14 14.64
C ALA A 13 -0.59 -5.99 15.35
N ARG A 14 0.12 -5.20 16.17
CA ARG A 14 -0.44 -4.02 16.83
C ARG A 14 -0.84 -2.93 15.82
N THR A 15 -0.11 -2.80 14.71
CA THR A 15 -0.47 -1.88 13.63
C THR A 15 -1.77 -2.33 12.97
N ILE A 16 -1.89 -3.63 12.67
CA ILE A 16 -3.09 -4.25 12.11
C ILE A 16 -4.29 -4.08 13.05
N GLU A 17 -4.16 -4.36 14.34
CA GLU A 17 -5.24 -4.16 15.32
C GLU A 17 -5.77 -2.72 15.31
N ARG A 18 -4.87 -1.73 15.27
CA ARG A 18 -5.26 -0.32 15.19
C ARG A 18 -5.97 -0.01 13.87
N MET A 19 -5.51 -0.54 12.75
CA MET A 19 -6.12 -0.30 11.44
C MET A 19 -7.46 -1.02 11.29
N ASN A 20 -7.61 -2.24 11.81
CA ASN A 20 -8.89 -2.95 11.92
C ASN A 20 -9.92 -2.10 12.68
N ALA A 21 -9.55 -1.61 13.86
CA ALA A 21 -10.42 -0.74 14.64
C ALA A 21 -10.75 0.57 13.90
N ARG A 22 -9.80 1.13 13.16
CA ARG A 22 -9.96 2.39 12.43
C ARG A 22 -10.86 2.26 11.20
N LEU A 23 -10.76 1.14 10.48
CA LEU A 23 -11.48 0.86 9.24
C LEU A 23 -12.78 0.09 9.48
N GLY A 24 -13.00 -0.43 10.70
CA GLY A 24 -14.16 -1.28 11.01
C GLY A 24 -14.05 -2.68 10.41
N VAL A 25 -12.83 -3.16 10.17
CA VAL A 25 -12.54 -4.48 9.60
C VAL A 25 -12.50 -5.53 10.72
N GLN A 26 -13.17 -6.66 10.52
CA GLN A 26 -13.09 -7.78 11.45
C GLN A 26 -11.73 -8.49 11.28
N PRO A 27 -11.01 -8.78 12.39
CA PRO A 27 -9.79 -9.57 12.30
C PRO A 27 -10.06 -10.96 11.73
N ASP A 28 -9.11 -11.46 10.94
CA ASP A 28 -9.05 -12.85 10.51
C ASP A 28 -7.82 -13.50 11.16
N ASP A 29 -8.06 -14.38 12.13
CA ASP A 29 -7.00 -15.03 12.92
C ASP A 29 -6.21 -16.08 12.10
N ASP A 30 -6.73 -16.49 10.93
CA ASP A 30 -6.07 -17.43 10.04
C ASP A 30 -5.11 -16.74 9.05
N VAL A 31 -5.03 -15.41 9.08
CA VAL A 31 -4.21 -14.60 8.16
C VAL A 31 -2.95 -14.07 8.85
N GLY A 32 -1.79 -14.32 8.24
CA GLY A 32 -0.51 -13.80 8.71
C GLY A 32 -0.41 -12.28 8.59
N ILE A 33 0.47 -11.67 9.40
CA ILE A 33 0.70 -10.20 9.40
C ILE A 33 1.03 -9.68 7.98
N GLU A 34 1.80 -10.44 7.22
CA GLU A 34 2.24 -10.09 5.87
C GLU A 34 1.12 -10.20 4.83
N ASP A 35 0.21 -11.17 5.02
CA ASP A 35 -0.88 -11.47 4.09
C ASP A 35 -2.13 -10.62 4.34
N TRP A 36 -2.23 -9.99 5.51
CA TRP A 36 -3.37 -9.16 5.92
C TRP A 36 -3.78 -8.12 4.86
N PRO A 37 -2.86 -7.35 4.22
CA PRO A 37 -3.24 -6.35 3.23
C PRO A 37 -3.99 -6.95 2.04
N ALA A 38 -3.58 -8.13 1.58
CA ALA A 38 -4.21 -8.84 0.48
C ALA A 38 -5.55 -9.46 0.92
N ALA A 39 -5.55 -10.19 2.04
CA ALA A 39 -6.73 -10.89 2.54
C ALA A 39 -7.89 -9.95 2.89
N MET A 40 -7.57 -8.77 3.42
CA MET A 40 -8.58 -7.80 3.87
C MET A 40 -8.89 -6.72 2.85
N SER A 41 -8.38 -6.83 1.63
CA SER A 41 -8.65 -5.86 0.55
C SER A 41 -10.15 -5.77 0.25
N ASP A 42 -10.69 -4.55 0.31
CA ASP A 42 -12.11 -4.28 0.11
C ASP A 42 -12.29 -2.94 -0.62
N PRO A 43 -12.80 -2.92 -1.87
CA PRO A 43 -13.09 -1.70 -2.61
C PRO A 43 -13.94 -0.67 -1.85
N ALA A 44 -14.85 -1.13 -0.99
CA ALA A 44 -15.75 -0.26 -0.24
C ALA A 44 -15.01 0.60 0.81
N LEU A 45 -13.80 0.19 1.21
CA LEU A 45 -13.03 0.87 2.26
C LEU A 45 -11.94 1.79 1.72
N VAL A 46 -11.77 1.91 0.40
CA VAL A 46 -10.72 2.75 -0.22
C VAL A 46 -10.76 4.20 0.29
N GLY A 47 -11.95 4.82 0.32
CA GLY A 47 -12.10 6.17 0.83
C GLY A 47 -11.71 6.29 2.32
N ALA A 48 -12.16 5.34 3.15
CA ALA A 48 -11.83 5.31 4.57
C ALA A 48 -10.32 5.10 4.82
N ALA A 49 -9.67 4.27 4.01
CA ALA A 49 -8.23 4.05 4.05
C ALA A 49 -7.44 5.31 3.67
N LEU A 50 -7.87 6.03 2.62
CA LEU A 50 -7.25 7.28 2.20
C LEU A 50 -7.39 8.40 3.25
N ASP A 51 -8.51 8.43 3.98
CA ASP A 51 -8.74 9.39 5.06
C ASP A 51 -7.99 8.99 6.33
N ALA A 52 -7.88 7.69 6.62
CA ALA A 52 -7.03 7.20 7.70
C ALA A 52 -5.56 7.52 7.44
N TYR A 53 -5.07 7.37 6.21
CA TYR A 53 -3.68 7.67 5.86
C TYR A 53 -3.28 9.12 6.21
N ASP A 54 -4.15 10.09 5.92
CA ASP A 54 -3.89 11.52 6.17
C ASP A 54 -4.04 11.91 7.65
N SER A 55 -4.54 11.02 8.51
CA SER A 55 -4.63 11.27 9.95
C SER A 55 -3.25 11.16 10.61
N ASP A 56 -2.87 12.15 11.41
CA ASP A 56 -1.63 12.13 12.20
C ASP A 56 -1.57 10.96 13.19
N ALA A 57 -2.74 10.49 13.66
CA ALA A 57 -2.83 9.37 14.58
C ALA A 57 -2.44 8.00 13.97
N THR A 58 -2.32 7.92 12.65
CA THR A 58 -2.04 6.67 11.93
C THR A 58 -0.60 6.21 12.10
N GLY A 59 0.34 7.16 12.20
CA GLY A 59 1.78 6.86 12.28
C GLY A 59 2.35 6.27 10.98
N HIS A 60 3.68 6.17 10.91
CA HIS A 60 4.39 5.68 9.72
C HIS A 60 4.10 4.20 9.41
N ASP A 61 4.03 3.36 10.44
CA ASP A 61 3.73 1.93 10.28
C ASP A 61 2.30 1.72 9.75
N GLY A 62 1.34 2.50 10.23
CA GLY A 62 -0.03 2.48 9.73
C GLY A 62 -0.14 2.98 8.29
N ARG A 63 0.59 4.03 7.93
CA ARG A 63 0.62 4.56 6.55
C ARG A 63 1.24 3.57 5.57
N ALA A 64 2.33 2.90 5.95
CA ALA A 64 2.92 1.83 5.16
C ALA A 64 1.92 0.68 4.93
N LEU A 65 1.25 0.24 6.00
CA LEU A 65 0.19 -0.79 5.91
C LEU A 65 -0.96 -0.37 5.00
N LEU A 66 -1.44 0.87 5.11
CA LEU A 66 -2.55 1.37 4.29
C LEU A 66 -2.17 1.49 2.81
N VAL A 67 -0.94 1.89 2.48
CA VAL A 67 -0.47 1.90 1.08
C VAL A 67 -0.43 0.49 0.53
N GLU A 68 0.10 -0.47 1.30
CA GLU A 68 0.11 -1.87 0.89
C GLU A 68 -1.30 -2.40 0.62
N TRP A 69 -2.22 -2.14 1.54
CA TRP A 69 -3.62 -2.55 1.42
C TRP A 69 -4.32 -1.89 0.23
N LEU A 70 -4.08 -0.60 -0.02
CA LEU A 70 -4.63 0.12 -1.17
C LEU A 70 -4.12 -0.50 -2.48
N LEU A 71 -2.82 -0.78 -2.59
CA LEU A 71 -2.25 -1.41 -3.79
C LEU A 71 -2.84 -2.81 -4.03
N ASN A 72 -2.95 -3.64 -3.00
CA ASN A 72 -3.63 -4.94 -3.09
C ASN A 72 -5.09 -4.81 -3.53
N THR A 73 -5.81 -3.79 -3.02
CA THR A 73 -7.20 -3.54 -3.40
C THR A 73 -7.34 -3.16 -4.88
N PHE A 74 -6.43 -2.33 -5.40
CA PHE A 74 -6.41 -1.99 -6.83
C PHE A 74 -5.88 -3.12 -7.72
N GLU A 75 -5.07 -4.03 -7.18
CA GLU A 75 -4.57 -5.20 -7.90
C GLU A 75 -5.64 -6.30 -8.01
N PHE A 76 -6.24 -6.69 -6.89
CA PHE A 76 -7.02 -7.93 -6.82
C PHE A 76 -8.53 -7.74 -6.85
N CYS A 77 -9.04 -6.52 -6.60
CA CYS A 77 -10.49 -6.30 -6.47
C CYS A 77 -11.17 -5.71 -7.71
N SER A 78 -10.54 -5.79 -8.89
CA SER A 78 -11.11 -5.36 -10.19
C SER A 78 -11.62 -3.91 -10.22
N ILE A 79 -10.99 -3.00 -9.48
CA ILE A 79 -11.35 -1.57 -9.48
C ILE A 79 -10.76 -0.92 -10.73
N GLU A 80 -11.60 -0.21 -11.50
CA GLU A 80 -11.14 0.58 -12.64
C GLU A 80 -10.21 1.71 -12.16
N ARG A 81 -9.09 1.91 -12.86
CA ARG A 81 -8.04 2.87 -12.47
C ARG A 81 -8.00 4.07 -13.39
N GLU A 82 -8.34 3.88 -14.66
CA GLU A 82 -8.39 4.98 -15.62
C GLU A 82 -9.50 5.96 -15.21
N GLY A 83 -9.14 7.23 -15.01
CA GLY A 83 -10.07 8.27 -14.54
C GLY A 83 -10.48 8.19 -13.06
N ASN A 84 -10.09 7.15 -12.32
CA ASN A 84 -10.46 6.98 -10.92
C ASN A 84 -9.76 8.02 -10.02
N SER A 85 -10.54 8.78 -9.24
CA SER A 85 -10.00 9.78 -8.31
C SER A 85 -9.27 9.15 -7.14
N ASP A 86 -9.73 8.02 -6.61
CA ASP A 86 -9.11 7.37 -5.47
C ASP A 86 -7.79 6.73 -5.85
N TRP A 87 -7.68 6.16 -7.05
CA TRP A 87 -6.40 5.70 -7.59
C TRP A 87 -5.37 6.84 -7.67
N ARG A 88 -5.78 7.99 -8.23
CA ARG A 88 -4.91 9.18 -8.28
C ARG A 88 -4.51 9.65 -6.87
N ARG A 89 -5.46 9.70 -5.93
CA ARG A 89 -5.22 10.07 -4.53
C ARG A 89 -4.25 9.10 -3.83
N THR A 90 -4.27 7.81 -4.15
CA THR A 90 -3.29 6.82 -3.68
C THR A 90 -1.90 7.15 -4.22
N LEU A 91 -1.77 7.35 -5.53
CA LEU A 91 -0.50 7.69 -6.15
C LEU A 91 0.08 9.02 -5.62
N ASP A 92 -0.76 10.02 -5.38
CA ASP A 92 -0.35 11.31 -4.82
C ASP A 92 0.26 11.15 -3.41
N ARG A 93 -0.31 10.29 -2.56
CA ARG A 93 0.22 9.99 -1.21
C ARG A 93 1.55 9.25 -1.28
N ILE A 94 1.63 8.25 -2.15
CA ILE A 94 2.88 7.52 -2.41
C ILE A 94 3.97 8.47 -2.89
N GLU A 95 3.67 9.39 -3.81
CA GLU A 95 4.66 10.35 -4.30
C GLU A 95 5.06 11.40 -3.27
N ARG A 96 4.09 11.91 -2.50
CA ARG A 96 4.32 12.91 -1.46
C ARG A 96 5.24 12.38 -0.37
N ASP A 97 4.99 11.16 0.06
CA ASP A 97 5.68 10.49 1.17
C ASP A 97 6.61 9.38 0.65
N PHE A 98 7.23 9.58 -0.53
CA PHE A 98 7.94 8.53 -1.27
C PHE A 98 9.01 7.80 -0.46
N ASP A 99 9.78 8.52 0.35
CA ASP A 99 10.88 7.90 1.11
C ASP A 99 10.34 6.90 2.15
N GLU A 100 9.10 7.07 2.63
CA GLU A 100 8.40 6.12 3.50
C GLU A 100 7.95 4.86 2.75
N HIS A 101 7.57 5.02 1.48
CA HIS A 101 7.01 3.94 0.65
C HIS A 101 8.00 3.34 -0.34
N ALA A 102 9.26 3.75 -0.31
CA ALA A 102 10.24 3.40 -1.34
C ALA A 102 10.43 1.88 -1.51
N ALA A 103 10.38 1.13 -0.41
CA ALA A 103 10.46 -0.33 -0.45
C ALA A 103 9.23 -0.95 -1.14
N THR A 104 8.03 -0.55 -0.71
CA THR A 104 6.76 -0.96 -1.32
C THR A 104 6.74 -0.65 -2.81
N VAL A 105 7.03 0.59 -3.20
CA VAL A 105 7.02 1.00 -4.62
C VAL A 105 7.97 0.14 -5.46
N ARG A 106 9.17 -0.18 -4.95
CA ARG A 106 10.11 -1.04 -5.68
C ARG A 106 9.57 -2.45 -5.88
N ARG A 107 9.07 -3.07 -4.82
CA ARG A 107 8.50 -4.43 -4.90
C ARG A 107 7.33 -4.49 -5.87
N TRP A 108 6.44 -3.50 -5.85
CA TRP A 108 5.29 -3.46 -6.75
C TRP A 108 5.66 -3.09 -8.20
N ALA A 109 6.74 -2.36 -8.43
CA ALA A 109 7.23 -2.06 -9.77
C ALA A 109 7.90 -3.29 -10.44
N GLU A 110 8.61 -4.09 -9.66
CA GLU A 110 9.44 -5.21 -10.13
C GLU A 110 9.13 -6.46 -9.29
N PRO A 111 8.02 -7.17 -9.57
CA PRO A 111 7.68 -8.39 -8.85
C PRO A 111 8.71 -9.50 -9.07
N ASP A 112 9.02 -10.26 -8.02
CA ASP A 112 10.11 -11.26 -8.00
C ASP A 112 9.89 -12.43 -8.97
N ASP A 113 8.64 -12.73 -9.32
CA ASP A 113 8.28 -13.79 -10.27
C ASP A 113 8.41 -13.34 -11.74
N GLY A 114 8.73 -12.07 -11.97
CA GLY A 114 8.86 -11.47 -13.30
C GLY A 114 7.54 -11.29 -14.05
N ILE A 115 6.40 -11.52 -13.39
CA ILE A 115 5.06 -11.33 -13.97
C ILE A 115 4.55 -9.97 -13.51
N PRO A 116 4.44 -8.96 -14.39
CA PRO A 116 3.97 -7.64 -14.00
C PRO A 116 2.56 -7.71 -13.40
N TRP A 117 2.41 -7.14 -12.21
CA TRP A 117 1.12 -6.88 -11.60
C TRP A 117 0.41 -5.76 -12.34
N LEU A 118 -0.91 -5.70 -12.21
CA LEU A 118 -1.68 -4.62 -12.83
C LEU A 118 -1.14 -3.26 -12.40
N VAL A 119 -0.76 -3.08 -11.13
CA VAL A 119 -0.26 -1.79 -10.61
C VAL A 119 1.22 -1.50 -10.94
N SER A 120 1.96 -2.47 -11.49
CA SER A 120 3.42 -2.34 -11.68
C SER A 120 3.80 -1.16 -12.57
N GLU A 121 3.10 -0.94 -13.68
CA GLU A 121 3.40 0.17 -14.60
C GLU A 121 3.36 1.53 -13.88
N ALA A 122 2.37 1.73 -13.00
CA ALA A 122 2.23 2.97 -12.25
C ALA A 122 3.37 3.14 -11.23
N MET A 123 3.80 2.06 -10.58
CA MET A 123 4.92 2.09 -9.63
C MET A 123 6.24 2.37 -10.33
N THR A 124 6.49 1.76 -11.50
CA THR A 124 7.64 2.10 -12.36
C THR A 124 7.61 3.59 -12.75
N ALA A 125 6.43 4.13 -13.07
CA ALA A 125 6.29 5.55 -13.39
C ALA A 125 6.59 6.46 -12.18
N VAL A 126 6.17 6.08 -10.97
CA VAL A 126 6.52 6.78 -9.72
C VAL A 126 8.04 6.79 -9.52
N LEU A 127 8.71 5.65 -9.68
CA LEU A 127 10.18 5.55 -9.57
C LEU A 127 10.88 6.45 -10.59
N ALA A 128 10.46 6.41 -11.85
CA ALA A 128 11.04 7.24 -12.91
C ALA A 128 10.90 8.75 -12.61
N ARG A 129 9.72 9.18 -12.13
CA ARG A 129 9.49 10.57 -11.71
C ARG A 129 10.38 10.98 -10.55
N ARG A 130 10.60 10.09 -9.56
CA ARG A 130 11.51 10.37 -8.43
C ARG A 130 12.95 10.58 -8.89
N VAL A 131 13.46 9.71 -9.77
CA VAL A 131 14.82 9.81 -10.33
C VAL A 131 14.99 11.11 -11.13
N ALA A 132 14.00 11.48 -11.95
CA ALA A 132 14.04 12.73 -12.71
C ALA A 132 14.10 13.96 -11.80
N ARG A 133 13.30 13.99 -10.72
CA ARG A 133 13.31 15.08 -9.72
C ARG A 133 14.66 15.20 -9.00
N GLN A 134 15.33 14.08 -8.70
CA GLN A 134 16.64 14.07 -8.03
C GLN A 134 17.79 14.56 -8.93
N ARG A 135 17.66 14.44 -10.26
CA ARG A 135 18.69 14.89 -11.23
C ARG A 135 18.57 16.36 -11.62
N GLY A 136 17.42 16.99 -11.35
CA GLY A 136 17.15 18.39 -11.68
C GLY A 136 17.23 19.35 -10.48
N ALA A 137 17.49 18.83 -9.27
CA ALA A 137 17.73 19.59 -8.04
C ALA A 137 19.24 19.68 -7.78
#